data_AF-A0A7Y8J3G7-F1
#
_entry.id   AF-A0A7Y8J3G7-F1
#
_cell.length_a   1.000
_cell.length_b   1.000
_cell.length_c   1.000
_cell.angle_alpha   90.00
_cell.angle_beta   90.00
_cell.angle_gamma   90.00
#
_symmetry.space_group_name_H-M   'P 1'
#
loop_
_entity.id
_entity.type
_entity.pdbx_description
1 polymer ?
#
loop_
_entity_poly.entity_id
_entity_poly.type
_entity_poly.pdbx_seq_one_letter_code
_entity_poly.pdbx_strand_id
1 'polypeptide(L)'
;MNFNLIKKSEFDKVKSFNGDWATKMQLFADMCRYNTLVAVKKAGSGHLGSSLSAMDITTYLYLNEMNIFEVGLDSPDRDIYFSSKGHDVPGLYALFYALGIIPEEKLLMLRR
;
A
#
# COMPACT_ATOMS: atom_id res chain seq x y z
N MET A 1 -1.57 -16.71 17.07
CA MET A 1 -0.49 -16.02 16.32
C MET A 1 -0.89 -14.56 16.26
N ASN A 2 -0.04 -13.63 16.74
CA ASN A 2 -0.33 -12.20 16.64
C ASN A 2 0.21 -11.69 15.30
N PHE A 3 -0.66 -11.08 14.50
CA PHE A 3 -0.29 -10.46 13.22
C PHE A 3 -0.16 -8.96 13.46
N ASN A 4 1.06 -8.48 13.64
CA ASN A 4 1.32 -7.06 13.84
C ASN A 4 1.60 -6.41 12.50
N LEU A 5 0.79 -5.41 12.14
CA LEU A 5 1.09 -4.53 11.02
C LEU A 5 1.95 -3.35 11.50
N ILE A 6 2.70 -2.78 10.56
CA ILE A 6 3.17 -1.41 10.70
C ILE A 6 1.93 -0.52 10.72
N LYS A 7 1.81 0.30 11.77
CA LYS A 7 0.66 1.18 11.97
C LYS A 7 0.65 2.31 10.94
N LYS A 8 -0.52 2.75 10.49
CA LYS A 8 -0.68 3.93 9.61
C LYS A 8 0.10 5.15 10.13
N SER A 9 0.14 5.35 11.45
CA SER A 9 0.91 6.44 12.07
C SER A 9 2.41 6.42 11.74
N GLU A 10 3.01 5.26 11.50
CA GLU A 10 4.40 5.16 11.07
C GLU A 10 4.56 5.55 9.59
N PHE A 11 3.60 5.18 8.74
CA PHE A 11 3.56 5.64 7.36
C PHE A 11 3.39 7.16 7.28
N ASP A 12 2.57 7.75 8.16
CA ASP A 12 2.38 9.20 8.23
C ASP A 12 3.70 9.92 8.56
N LYS A 13 4.51 9.36 9.48
CA LYS A 13 5.86 9.89 9.77
C LYS A 13 6.75 9.86 8.53
N VAL A 14 6.81 8.73 7.81
CA VAL A 14 7.60 8.61 6.58
C VAL A 14 7.09 9.55 5.50
N LYS A 15 5.76 9.71 5.34
CA LYS A 15 5.17 10.65 4.38
C LYS A 15 5.53 12.11 4.73
N SER A 16 5.66 12.45 6.00
CA SER A 16 6.05 13.79 6.46
C SER A 16 7.56 14.07 6.43
N PHE A 17 8.38 13.05 6.17
CA PHE A 17 9.84 13.20 6.09
C PHE A 17 10.24 14.04 4.87
N ASN A 18 11.14 15.00 5.11
CA ASN A 18 11.65 15.98 4.13
C ASN A 18 13.10 15.70 3.69
N GLY A 19 13.60 14.48 3.88
CA GLY A 19 14.92 14.09 3.37
C GLY A 19 14.88 13.60 1.92
N ASP A 20 15.90 12.83 1.55
CA ASP A 20 16.02 12.25 0.21
C ASP A 20 14.74 11.50 -0.22
N TRP A 21 14.21 11.89 -1.37
CA TRP A 21 12.92 11.39 -1.86
C TRP A 21 13.00 9.89 -2.21
N ALA A 22 14.13 9.43 -2.76
CA ALA A 22 14.31 8.04 -3.16
C ALA A 22 14.30 7.13 -1.93
N THR A 23 15.02 7.53 -0.88
CA THR A 23 15.02 6.85 0.42
C THR A 23 13.63 6.82 1.05
N LYS A 24 12.90 7.95 1.00
CA LYS A 24 11.51 8.03 1.50
C LYS A 24 10.59 7.06 0.76
N MET A 25 10.66 7.02 -0.56
CA MET A 25 9.82 6.13 -1.39
C MET A 25 10.17 4.67 -1.16
N GLN A 26 11.46 4.33 -1.12
CA GLN A 26 11.94 2.98 -0.84
C GLN A 26 11.45 2.48 0.52
N LEU A 27 11.61 3.30 1.57
CA LEU A 27 11.14 2.95 2.91
C LEU A 27 9.63 2.74 2.94
N PHE A 28 8.84 3.63 2.32
CA PHE A 28 7.39 3.50 2.28
C PHE A 28 6.95 2.22 1.56
N ALA A 29 7.60 1.90 0.42
CA ALA A 29 7.35 0.67 -0.33
C ALA A 29 7.72 -0.57 0.49
N ASP A 30 8.84 -0.57 1.21
CA ASP A 30 9.27 -1.68 2.07
C ASP A 30 8.34 -1.90 3.26
N MET A 31 7.79 -0.83 3.84
CA MET A 31 6.76 -0.94 4.87
C MET A 31 5.47 -1.56 4.30
N CYS A 32 5.08 -1.21 3.07
CA CYS A 32 3.96 -1.85 2.38
C CYS A 32 4.25 -3.33 2.09
N ARG A 33 5.47 -3.68 1.67
CA ARG A 33 5.94 -5.07 1.49
C ARG A 33 5.81 -5.89 2.78
N TYR A 34 6.20 -5.32 3.92
CA TYR A 34 6.04 -5.97 5.22
C TYR A 34 4.57 -6.24 5.54
N ASN A 35 3.70 -5.23 5.42
CA ASN A 35 2.27 -5.40 5.69
C ASN A 35 1.60 -6.40 4.71
N THR A 36 2.07 -6.44 3.46
CA THR A 36 1.66 -7.44 2.46
C THR A 36 2.00 -8.86 2.93
N LEU A 37 3.23 -9.07 3.41
CA LEU A 37 3.68 -10.37 3.93
C LEU A 37 2.81 -10.83 5.10
N VAL A 38 2.50 -9.93 6.03
CA VAL A 38 1.63 -10.21 7.19
C VAL A 38 0.23 -10.61 6.74
N ALA A 39 -0.38 -9.84 5.83
CA ALA A 39 -1.72 -10.12 5.30
C ALA A 39 -1.79 -11.48 4.57
N VAL A 40 -0.82 -11.77 3.70
CA VAL A 40 -0.74 -13.06 2.99
C VAL A 40 -0.51 -14.21 3.96
N LYS A 41 0.37 -14.04 4.97
CA LYS A 41 0.61 -15.06 5.99
C LYS A 41 -0.66 -15.38 6.77
N LYS A 42 -1.46 -14.37 7.15
CA LYS A 42 -2.75 -14.56 7.82
C LYS A 42 -3.78 -15.24 6.92
N ALA A 43 -3.85 -14.85 5.65
CA ALA A 43 -4.76 -15.46 4.68
C ALA A 43 -4.41 -16.93 4.37
N GLY A 44 -3.13 -17.32 4.53
CA GLY A 44 -2.62 -18.64 4.18
C GLY A 44 -2.43 -18.86 2.68
N SER A 45 -2.69 -17.85 1.85
CA SER A 45 -2.49 -17.88 0.39
C SER A 45 -2.40 -16.48 -0.21
N GLY A 46 -1.65 -16.32 -1.30
CA GLY A 46 -1.45 -15.05 -2.00
C GLY A 46 -0.22 -15.06 -2.91
N HIS A 47 -0.08 -14.06 -3.77
CA HIS A 47 1.02 -13.97 -4.74
C HIS A 47 2.06 -12.94 -4.30
N LEU A 48 2.98 -13.36 -3.42
CA LEU A 48 4.00 -12.47 -2.85
C LEU A 48 4.91 -11.88 -3.95
N GLY A 49 5.46 -12.71 -4.84
CA GLY A 49 6.38 -12.22 -5.88
C GLY A 49 5.78 -11.10 -6.74
N SER A 50 4.54 -11.27 -7.21
CA SER A 50 3.84 -10.27 -8.00
C SER A 50 3.49 -9.00 -7.22
N SER A 51 3.15 -9.14 -5.94
CA SER A 51 2.85 -8.02 -5.05
C SER A 51 4.10 -7.21 -4.73
N LEU A 52 5.16 -7.86 -4.24
CA LEU A 52 6.38 -7.19 -3.77
C LEU A 52 7.16 -6.53 -4.91
N SER A 53 7.15 -7.12 -6.11
CA SER A 53 7.79 -6.54 -7.31
C SER A 53 7.09 -5.26 -7.80
N ALA A 54 5.82 -5.03 -7.45
CA ALA A 54 5.07 -3.85 -7.89
C ALA A 54 5.22 -2.63 -6.96
N MET A 55 5.75 -2.82 -5.75
CA MET A 55 5.56 -1.84 -4.66
C MET A 55 6.25 -0.50 -4.91
N ASP A 56 7.42 -0.46 -5.52
CA ASP A 56 8.09 0.82 -5.77
C ASP A 56 7.27 1.67 -6.76
N ILE A 57 6.82 1.06 -7.87
CA ILE A 57 6.03 1.73 -8.90
C ILE A 57 4.68 2.19 -8.35
N THR A 58 3.94 1.29 -7.70
CA THR A 58 2.59 1.60 -7.20
C THR A 58 2.61 2.63 -6.08
N THR A 59 3.57 2.54 -5.16
CA THR A 59 3.79 3.56 -4.12
C THR A 59 4.10 4.91 -4.77
N TYR A 60 5.04 4.95 -5.72
CA TYR A 60 5.43 6.19 -6.37
C TYR A 60 4.24 6.85 -7.10
N LEU A 61 3.47 6.07 -7.87
CA LEU A 61 2.29 6.56 -8.58
C LEU A 61 1.28 7.20 -7.62
N TYR A 62 0.87 6.48 -6.56
CA TYR A 62 -0.14 6.99 -5.64
C TYR A 62 0.32 8.20 -4.84
N LEU A 63 1.61 8.28 -4.48
CA LEU A 63 2.11 9.36 -3.63
C LEU A 63 2.54 10.62 -4.38
N ASN A 64 2.92 10.52 -5.67
CA ASN A 64 3.52 11.64 -6.40
C ASN A 64 2.85 11.96 -7.73
N GLU A 65 2.30 10.97 -8.44
CA GLU A 65 1.81 11.17 -9.82
C GLU A 65 0.29 11.29 -9.87
N MET A 66 -0.43 10.55 -9.04
CA MET A 66 -1.89 10.55 -9.03
C MET A 66 -2.44 11.75 -8.26
N ASN A 67 -3.46 12.39 -8.82
CA ASN A 67 -4.10 13.57 -8.24
C ASN A 67 -5.10 13.26 -7.08
N ILE A 68 -5.13 12.03 -6.55
CA ILE A 68 -6.16 11.60 -5.57
C ILE A 68 -6.17 12.41 -4.26
N PHE A 69 -5.04 13.03 -3.89
CA PHE A 69 -4.94 13.89 -2.71
C PHE A 69 -5.39 15.32 -3.00
N GLU A 70 -5.39 15.74 -4.27
CA GLU A 70 -5.78 17.08 -4.70
C GLU A 70 -7.29 17.16 -4.92
N VAL A 71 -7.85 16.18 -5.65
CA VAL A 71 -9.28 16.18 -6.01
C VAL A 71 -10.13 15.29 -5.11
N GLY A 72 -9.50 14.40 -4.32
CA GLY A 72 -10.18 13.46 -3.44
C GLY A 72 -10.57 12.13 -4.11
N LEU A 73 -10.71 11.07 -3.30
CA LEU A 73 -10.98 9.71 -3.77
C LEU A 73 -12.36 9.52 -4.42
N ASP A 74 -13.34 10.34 -4.04
CA ASP A 74 -14.70 10.27 -4.59
C ASP A 74 -14.89 11.13 -5.85
N SER A 75 -13.87 11.92 -6.23
CA SER A 75 -13.95 12.79 -7.40
C SER A 75 -13.95 11.98 -8.71
N PRO A 76 -14.84 12.29 -9.66
CA PRO A 76 -14.82 11.69 -10.99
C PRO A 76 -13.58 12.09 -11.80
N ASP A 77 -12.93 13.20 -11.46
CA ASP A 77 -11.75 13.74 -12.16
C ASP A 77 -10.43 13.17 -11.63
N ARG A 78 -10.49 12.23 -10.68
CA ARG A 78 -9.29 11.60 -10.14
C ARG A 78 -8.65 10.64 -11.13
N ASP A 79 -7.34 10.52 -11.08
CA ASP A 79 -6.62 9.47 -11.77
C ASP A 79 -7.02 8.10 -11.24
N ILE A 80 -7.23 7.16 -12.17
CA ILE A 80 -7.64 5.79 -11.83
C ILE A 80 -6.52 4.83 -12.17
N TYR A 81 -6.03 4.14 -11.14
CA TYR A 81 -5.07 3.05 -11.30
C TYR A 81 -5.79 1.70 -11.41
N PHE A 82 -5.53 0.97 -12.49
CA PHE A 82 -5.97 -0.42 -12.67
C PHE A 82 -4.77 -1.36 -12.71
N SER A 83 -4.66 -2.26 -11.72
CA SER A 83 -3.71 -3.38 -11.81
C SER A 83 -4.28 -4.46 -12.73
N SER A 84 -3.80 -4.50 -13.98
CA SER A 84 -4.13 -5.57 -14.93
C SER A 84 -3.66 -6.95 -14.42
N LYS A 85 -2.58 -6.96 -13.62
CA LYS A 85 -2.08 -8.15 -12.92
C LYS A 85 -2.70 -8.31 -11.53
N GLY A 86 -4.04 -8.31 -11.43
CA GLY A 86 -4.79 -8.22 -10.17
C GLY A 86 -4.49 -9.28 -9.10
N HIS A 87 -3.70 -10.30 -9.41
CA HIS A 87 -3.17 -11.23 -8.41
C HIS A 87 -2.15 -10.58 -7.45
N ASP A 88 -1.63 -9.39 -7.77
CA ASP A 88 -0.78 -8.53 -6.92
C ASP A 88 -1.56 -7.67 -5.89
N VAL A 89 -2.89 -7.84 -5.83
CA VAL A 89 -3.78 -7.08 -4.95
C VAL A 89 -3.39 -7.06 -3.46
N PRO A 90 -2.72 -8.08 -2.87
CA PRO A 90 -2.24 -7.95 -1.49
C PRO A 90 -1.32 -6.74 -1.28
N GLY A 91 -0.46 -6.43 -2.25
CA GLY A 91 0.40 -5.25 -2.22
C GLY A 91 -0.40 -3.95 -2.31
N LEU A 92 -1.36 -3.90 -3.24
CA LEU A 92 -2.23 -2.73 -3.41
C LEU A 92 -3.05 -2.45 -2.15
N TYR A 93 -3.59 -3.48 -1.49
CA TYR A 93 -4.32 -3.32 -0.24
C TYR A 93 -3.42 -2.85 0.91
N ALA A 94 -2.16 -3.30 0.98
CA ALA A 94 -1.21 -2.79 1.96
C ALA A 94 -0.94 -1.29 1.76
N LEU A 95 -0.82 -0.83 0.51
CA LEU A 95 -0.70 0.59 0.16
C LEU A 95 -1.98 1.36 0.53
N PHE A 96 -3.16 0.83 0.22
CA PHE A 96 -4.43 1.47 0.59
C PHE A 96 -4.59 1.63 2.09
N TYR A 97 -4.18 0.64 2.87
CA TYR A 97 -4.13 0.76 4.32
C TYR A 97 -3.14 1.85 4.76
N ALA A 98 -1.93 1.88 4.18
CA ALA A 98 -0.93 2.89 4.47
C ALA A 98 -1.42 4.33 4.18
N LEU A 99 -2.23 4.48 3.13
CA LEU A 99 -2.86 5.75 2.74
C LEU A 99 -4.14 6.08 3.52
N GLY A 100 -4.65 5.16 4.35
CA GLY A 100 -5.91 5.32 5.08
C GLY A 100 -7.18 5.15 4.24
N ILE A 101 -7.07 4.55 3.04
CA ILE A 101 -8.18 4.27 2.13
C ILE A 101 -9.00 3.07 2.63
N ILE A 102 -8.34 2.08 3.21
CA ILE A 102 -9.00 0.94 3.86
C ILE A 102 -8.53 0.81 5.31
N PRO A 103 -9.38 0.31 6.21
CA PRO A 103 -8.99 0.10 7.59
C PRO A 103 -8.20 -1.21 7.75
N GLU A 104 -7.53 -1.36 8.90
CA GLU A 104 -6.69 -2.52 9.23
C GLU A 104 -7.44 -3.85 9.07
N GLU A 105 -8.70 -3.91 9.49
CA GLU A 105 -9.51 -5.11 9.47
C GLU A 105 -9.69 -5.62 8.04
N LYS A 106 -9.87 -4.71 7.07
CA LYS A 106 -10.02 -5.09 5.65
C LYS A 106 -8.74 -5.67 5.07
N LEU A 107 -7.57 -5.12 5.43
CA LEU A 107 -6.28 -5.71 5.01
C LEU A 107 -6.10 -7.10 5.63
N LEU A 108 -6.43 -7.26 6.90
CA LEU A 108 -6.30 -8.52 7.62
C LEU A 108 -7.42 -9.54 7.31
N MET A 109 -8.43 -9.17 6.52
CA MET A 109 -9.48 -10.04 5.96
C MET A 109 -9.19 -10.44 4.51
N LEU A 110 -7.95 -10.29 4.02
CA LEU A 110 -7.56 -10.77 2.70
C LEU A 110 -8.05 -12.21 2.45
N ARG A 111 -8.88 -12.38 1.40
CA ARG A 111 -9.50 -13.65 0.96
C ARG A 111 -10.52 -14.25 1.95
N ARG A 112 -11.23 -13.43 2.73
CA ARG A 112 -12.30 -13.84 3.65
C ARG A 112 -13.55 -12.98 3.51
#